data_AF-A0A0V0QGT7-F1
#
_entry.id   AF-A0A0V0QGT7-F1
#
_cell.length_a   1.000
_cell.length_b   1.000
_cell.length_c   1.000
_cell.angle_alpha   90.00
_cell.angle_beta   90.00
_cell.angle_gamma   90.00
#
_symmetry.space_group_name_H-M   'P 1'
#
loop_
_entity.id
_entity.type
_entity.pdbx_description
1 polymer ?
#
loop_
_entity_poly.entity_id
_entity_poly.type
_entity_poly.pdbx_seq_one_letter_code
_entity_poly.pdbx_strand_id
1 'polypeptide(L)'
;MQEDKKKMTKQEKEQQRLEKQKQLTEKCAQNFQELSSSISSNNLQNFQNFFDKTDVTKLAKTENNDLIINYVHLFQTMLSKTDIKTVQEEVLQKLTDKQQIDFFEYLNKSFEMVGKGQETKYHPNFLLQVHGLLISAAGVSIILKATGRKFSLVTRTDNGLSELAAF
;
A
#
# COMPACT_ATOMS: atom_id res chain seq x y z
N MET A 1 14.57 -43.77 -17.53
CA MET A 1 13.23 -43.14 -17.53
C MET A 1 13.44 -41.65 -17.55
N GLN A 2 13.17 -40.98 -18.68
CA GLN A 2 13.16 -39.52 -18.76
C GLN A 2 11.76 -39.06 -18.37
N GLU A 3 11.66 -38.24 -17.32
CA GLU A 3 10.41 -37.61 -16.92
C GLU A 3 9.97 -36.62 -18.00
N ASP A 4 8.87 -36.96 -18.68
CA ASP A 4 8.15 -36.03 -19.56
C ASP A 4 7.65 -34.84 -18.71
N LYS A 5 8.41 -33.73 -18.73
CA LYS A 5 7.92 -32.44 -18.26
C LYS A 5 6.78 -31.99 -19.18
N LYS A 6 5.56 -32.33 -18.79
CA LYS A 6 4.31 -31.90 -19.46
C LYS A 6 4.31 -30.37 -19.58
N LYS A 7 4.55 -29.84 -20.78
CA LYS A 7 4.50 -28.41 -21.05
C LYS A 7 3.03 -27.98 -21.02
N MET A 8 2.66 -27.19 -20.01
CA MET A 8 1.33 -26.58 -19.94
C MET A 8 1.06 -25.69 -21.16
N THR A 9 -0.17 -25.77 -21.66
CA THR A 9 -0.70 -24.94 -22.74
C THR A 9 -0.82 -23.47 -22.31
N LYS A 10 -0.95 -22.57 -23.29
CA LYS A 10 -1.13 -21.13 -23.04
C LYS A 10 -2.43 -20.83 -22.27
N GLN A 11 -3.51 -21.58 -22.54
CA GLN A 11 -4.78 -21.46 -21.82
C GLN A 11 -4.68 -21.94 -20.36
N GLU A 12 -4.01 -23.07 -20.09
CA GLU A 12 -3.82 -23.56 -18.72
C GLU A 12 -2.97 -22.59 -17.87
N LYS A 13 -1.96 -21.96 -18.47
CA LYS A 13 -1.16 -20.92 -17.81
C LYS A 13 -1.98 -19.69 -17.43
N GLU A 14 -2.85 -19.24 -18.35
CA GLU A 14 -3.71 -18.09 -18.12
C GLU A 14 -4.75 -18.38 -17.04
N GLN A 15 -5.37 -19.56 -17.08
CA GLN A 15 -6.32 -19.99 -16.06
C GLN A 15 -5.68 -20.10 -14.67
N GLN A 16 -4.46 -20.64 -14.57
CA GLN A 16 -3.70 -20.64 -13.31
C GLN A 16 -3.34 -19.23 -12.82
N ARG A 17 -3.08 -18.28 -13.73
CA ARG A 17 -2.80 -16.88 -13.37
C ARG A 17 -4.03 -16.23 -12.74
N LEU A 18 -5.19 -16.40 -13.39
CA LEU A 18 -6.47 -15.87 -12.90
C LEU A 18 -6.85 -16.46 -11.55
N GLU A 19 -6.69 -17.78 -11.38
CA GLU A 19 -6.98 -18.45 -10.11
C GLU A 19 -6.07 -17.94 -8.98
N LYS A 20 -4.77 -17.77 -9.25
CA LYS A 20 -3.83 -17.19 -8.27
C LYS A 20 -4.17 -15.74 -7.92
N GLN A 21 -4.58 -14.94 -8.90
CA GLN A 21 -4.99 -13.54 -8.66
C GLN A 21 -6.27 -13.49 -7.81
N LYS A 22 -7.24 -14.38 -8.08
CA LYS A 22 -8.47 -14.49 -7.28
C LYS A 22 -8.16 -14.88 -5.82
N GLN A 23 -7.37 -15.92 -5.60
CA GLN A 23 -6.95 -16.36 -4.26
C GLN A 23 -6.20 -15.26 -3.50
N LEU A 24 -5.36 -14.48 -4.21
CA LEU A 24 -4.66 -13.34 -3.63
C LEU A 24 -5.63 -12.25 -3.17
N THR A 25 -6.59 -11.88 -4.03
CA THR A 25 -7.62 -10.88 -3.73
C THR A 25 -8.49 -11.30 -2.56
N GLU A 26 -8.93 -12.57 -2.52
CA GLU A 26 -9.72 -13.11 -1.40
C GLU A 26 -8.95 -13.05 -0.08
N LYS A 27 -7.67 -13.44 -0.08
CA LYS A 27 -6.82 -13.36 1.11
C LYS A 27 -6.63 -11.92 1.59
N CYS A 28 -6.39 -10.98 0.67
CA CYS A 28 -6.30 -9.56 1.02
C CYS A 28 -7.63 -9.03 1.56
N ALA A 29 -8.77 -9.46 1.02
CA ALA A 29 -10.08 -9.07 1.53
C ALA A 29 -10.35 -9.62 2.95
N GLN A 30 -9.97 -10.86 3.23
CA GLN A 30 -10.06 -11.45 4.58
C GLN A 30 -9.19 -10.68 5.59
N ASN A 31 -7.93 -10.41 5.23
CA ASN A 31 -7.04 -9.60 6.07
C ASN A 31 -7.63 -8.22 6.36
N PHE A 32 -8.26 -7.58 5.36
CA PHE A 32 -8.93 -6.30 5.56
C PHE A 32 -10.07 -6.39 6.57
N GLN A 33 -10.94 -7.41 6.45
CA GLN A 33 -12.05 -7.62 7.39
C GLN A 33 -11.54 -7.81 8.83
N GLU A 34 -10.52 -8.65 9.02
CA GLU A 34 -9.90 -8.83 10.34
C GLU A 34 -9.31 -7.53 10.89
N LEU A 35 -8.60 -6.77 10.05
CA LEU A 35 -8.00 -5.51 10.48
C LEU A 35 -9.07 -4.49 10.88
N SER A 36 -10.10 -4.33 10.05
CA SER A 36 -11.19 -3.38 10.28
C SER A 36 -11.98 -3.65 11.57
N SER A 37 -12.09 -4.92 11.98
CA SER A 37 -12.73 -5.33 13.23
C SER A 37 -11.83 -5.25 14.46
N SER A 38 -10.51 -5.14 14.27
CA SER A 38 -9.50 -5.14 15.34
C SER A 38 -8.99 -3.76 15.77
N ILE A 39 -9.50 -2.67 15.18
CA ILE A 39 -9.07 -1.31 15.52
C ILE A 39 -9.43 -1.01 16.97
N SER A 40 -8.41 -0.84 17.80
CA SER A 40 -8.55 -0.50 19.23
C SER A 40 -8.23 0.97 19.49
N SER A 41 -8.29 1.42 20.75
CA SER A 41 -7.80 2.75 21.16
C SER A 41 -6.27 2.86 21.18
N ASN A 42 -5.53 1.74 21.11
CA ASN A 42 -4.08 1.74 21.10
C ASN A 42 -3.55 1.93 19.67
N ASN A 43 -3.18 3.17 19.35
CA ASN A 43 -2.73 3.57 18.02
C ASN A 43 -1.49 2.82 17.55
N LEU A 44 -0.50 2.58 18.42
CA LEU A 44 0.73 1.87 18.05
C LEU A 44 0.44 0.41 17.68
N GLN A 45 -0.35 -0.29 18.50
CA GLN A 45 -0.71 -1.68 18.21
C GLN A 45 -1.51 -1.79 16.91
N ASN A 46 -2.37 -0.81 16.62
CA ASN A 46 -3.13 -0.77 15.37
C ASN A 46 -2.17 -0.69 14.15
N PHE A 47 -1.15 0.16 14.20
CA PHE A 47 -0.15 0.24 13.12
C PHE A 47 0.68 -1.03 12.97
N GLN A 48 1.15 -1.61 14.08
CA GLN A 48 1.89 -2.88 14.05
C GLN A 48 1.05 -3.99 13.43
N ASN A 49 -0.17 -4.19 13.94
CA ASN A 49 -1.10 -5.18 13.40
C ASN A 49 -1.39 -4.94 11.91
N PHE A 50 -1.58 -3.69 11.50
CA PHE A 50 -1.82 -3.33 10.11
C PHE A 50 -0.65 -3.74 9.22
N PHE A 51 0.58 -3.39 9.57
CA PHE A 51 1.75 -3.69 8.75
C PHE A 51 2.19 -5.16 8.83
N ASP A 52 1.85 -5.87 9.90
CA ASP A 52 2.12 -7.31 10.02
C ASP A 52 1.16 -8.14 9.15
N LYS A 53 -0.10 -7.70 9.03
CA LYS A 53 -1.13 -8.37 8.22
C LYS A 53 -1.17 -7.88 6.77
N THR A 54 -0.45 -6.82 6.44
CA THR A 54 -0.53 -6.20 5.11
C THR A 54 0.81 -6.25 4.38
N ASP A 55 0.77 -6.81 3.17
CA ASP A 55 1.92 -6.86 2.27
C ASP A 55 1.57 -6.02 1.04
N VAL A 56 2.15 -4.81 0.96
CA VAL A 56 1.90 -3.85 -0.13
C VAL A 56 2.16 -4.47 -1.51
N THR A 57 3.18 -5.33 -1.64
CA THR A 57 3.49 -5.96 -2.92
C THR A 57 2.40 -6.96 -3.31
N LYS A 58 1.84 -7.70 -2.35
CA LYS A 58 0.71 -8.61 -2.58
C LYS A 58 -0.56 -7.84 -2.88
N LEU A 59 -0.85 -6.79 -2.12
CA LEU A 59 -2.03 -5.95 -2.31
C LEU A 59 -2.02 -5.28 -3.70
N ALA A 60 -0.90 -4.69 -4.11
CA ALA A 60 -0.76 -4.07 -5.43
C ALA A 60 -0.98 -5.07 -6.58
N LYS A 61 -0.58 -6.33 -6.42
CA LYS A 61 -0.78 -7.40 -7.41
C LYS A 61 -2.24 -7.87 -7.55
N THR A 62 -3.12 -7.49 -6.63
CA THR A 62 -4.55 -7.82 -6.78
C THR A 62 -5.17 -7.07 -7.94
N GLU A 63 -4.63 -5.89 -8.29
CA GLU A 63 -5.20 -4.95 -9.27
C GLU A 63 -6.63 -4.51 -8.93
N ASN A 64 -7.09 -4.79 -7.70
CA ASN A 64 -8.40 -4.41 -7.20
C ASN A 64 -8.30 -3.03 -6.54
N ASN A 65 -8.62 -2.00 -7.32
CA ASN A 65 -8.54 -0.60 -6.86
C ASN A 65 -9.43 -0.32 -5.65
N ASP A 66 -10.61 -0.90 -5.56
CA ASP A 66 -11.52 -0.69 -4.43
C ASP A 66 -10.93 -1.26 -3.14
N LEU A 67 -10.34 -2.47 -3.22
CA LEU A 67 -9.65 -3.07 -2.09
C LEU A 67 -8.43 -2.24 -1.65
N ILE A 68 -7.65 -1.75 -2.62
CA ILE A 68 -6.52 -0.85 -2.33
C ILE A 68 -7.01 0.42 -1.62
N ILE A 69 -8.06 1.05 -2.12
CA ILE A 69 -8.65 2.27 -1.52
C ILE A 69 -9.17 1.99 -0.10
N ASN A 70 -9.79 0.83 0.14
CA ASN A 70 -10.25 0.44 1.47
C ASN A 70 -9.09 0.33 2.46
N TYR A 71 -7.98 -0.29 2.07
CA TYR A 71 -6.77 -0.33 2.90
C TYR A 71 -6.18 1.06 3.16
N VAL A 72 -6.16 1.94 2.15
CA VAL A 72 -5.68 3.32 2.28
C VAL A 72 -6.58 4.11 3.24
N HIS A 73 -7.89 3.92 3.18
CA HIS A 73 -8.85 4.57 4.06
C HIS A 73 -8.71 4.09 5.52
N LEU A 74 -8.49 2.79 5.70
CA LEU A 74 -8.20 2.20 7.01
C LEU A 74 -6.90 2.77 7.60
N PHE A 75 -5.83 2.83 6.80
CA PHE A 75 -4.57 3.47 7.19
C PHE A 75 -4.78 4.92 7.63
N GLN A 76 -5.51 5.71 6.84
CA GLN A 76 -5.79 7.11 7.16
C GLN A 76 -6.65 7.28 8.41
N THR A 77 -7.62 6.39 8.63
CA THR A 77 -8.45 6.43 9.84
C THR A 77 -7.62 6.21 11.11
N MET A 78 -6.59 5.35 11.05
CA MET A 78 -5.66 5.18 12.16
C MET A 78 -4.75 6.41 12.31
N LEU A 79 -4.23 6.92 11.19
CA LEU A 79 -3.33 8.07 11.18
C LEU A 79 -3.99 9.34 11.71
N SER A 80 -5.24 9.63 11.30
CA SER A 80 -5.99 10.81 11.74
C SER A 80 -6.39 10.79 13.22
N LYS A 81 -6.41 9.60 13.84
CA LYS A 81 -6.67 9.41 15.27
C LYS A 81 -5.39 9.42 16.11
N THR A 82 -4.23 9.51 15.46
CA THR A 82 -2.93 9.51 16.12
C THR A 82 -2.37 10.92 16.08
N ASP A 83 -2.03 11.47 17.26
CA ASP A 83 -1.39 12.78 17.31
C ASP A 83 0.02 12.72 16.69
N ILE A 84 0.49 13.86 16.21
CA ILE A 84 1.73 13.95 15.43
C ILE A 84 2.97 13.53 16.23
N LYS A 85 2.98 13.74 17.56
CA LYS A 85 4.11 13.34 18.42
C LYS A 85 4.17 11.82 18.56
N THR A 86 3.02 11.18 18.79
CA THR A 86 2.93 9.72 18.82
C THR A 86 3.37 9.10 17.49
N VAL A 87 3.01 9.71 16.34
CA VAL A 87 3.51 9.25 15.03
C VAL A 87 5.04 9.30 14.99
N GLN A 88 5.64 10.42 15.41
CA GLN A 88 7.10 10.62 15.39
C GLN A 88 7.84 9.67 16.33
N GLU A 89 7.43 9.61 17.60
CA GLU A 89 8.19 9.01 18.69
C GLU A 89 7.91 7.51 18.84
N GLU A 90 6.69 7.07 18.54
CA GLU A 90 6.27 5.70 18.80
C GLU A 90 6.06 4.89 17.55
N VAL A 91 5.35 5.44 16.56
CA VAL A 91 5.02 4.68 15.34
C VAL A 91 6.28 4.53 14.50
N LEU A 92 6.82 5.63 13.98
CA LEU A 92 7.88 5.59 12.97
C LEU A 92 9.19 4.96 13.48
N GLN A 93 9.53 5.16 14.74
CA GLN A 93 10.76 4.61 15.35
C GLN A 93 10.68 3.09 15.58
N LYS A 94 9.47 2.52 15.70
CA LYS A 94 9.27 1.08 15.98
C LYS A 94 8.99 0.27 14.72
N LEU A 95 8.77 0.92 13.58
CA LEU A 95 8.59 0.23 12.30
C LEU A 95 9.94 -0.26 11.77
N THR A 96 9.94 -1.47 11.22
CA THR A 96 11.08 -1.98 10.46
C THR A 96 11.28 -1.19 9.14
N ASP A 97 12.48 -1.24 8.55
CA ASP A 97 12.77 -0.64 7.24
C ASP A 97 11.69 -0.96 6.18
N LYS A 98 11.27 -2.23 6.10
CA LYS A 98 10.23 -2.66 5.16
C LYS A 98 8.91 -1.94 5.43
N GLN A 99 8.49 -1.90 6.70
CA GLN A 99 7.22 -1.30 7.10
C GLN A 99 7.24 0.22 6.95
N GLN A 100 8.38 0.88 7.15
CA GLN A 100 8.53 2.30 6.84
C GLN A 100 8.31 2.54 5.34
N ILE A 101 8.89 1.73 4.46
CA ILE A 101 8.66 1.83 3.00
C ILE A 101 7.18 1.57 2.68
N ASP A 102 6.55 0.58 3.32
CA ASP A 102 5.11 0.31 3.15
C ASP A 102 4.27 1.49 3.63
N PHE A 103 4.62 2.13 4.75
CA PHE A 103 4.00 3.36 5.24
C PHE A 103 4.12 4.48 4.20
N PHE A 104 5.30 4.65 3.61
CA PHE A 104 5.54 5.64 2.55
C PHE A 104 4.63 5.41 1.33
N GLU A 105 4.42 4.16 0.93
CA GLU A 105 3.51 3.80 -0.17
C GLU A 105 2.05 4.18 0.14
N TYR A 106 1.56 3.90 1.35
CA TYR A 106 0.22 4.32 1.77
C TYR A 106 0.08 5.83 1.84
N LEU A 107 1.11 6.53 2.31
CA LEU A 107 1.13 7.99 2.38
C LEU A 107 1.06 8.61 0.97
N ASN A 108 1.85 8.09 0.02
CA ASN A 108 1.80 8.57 -1.36
C ASN A 108 0.47 8.23 -2.05
N LYS A 109 -0.11 7.06 -1.79
CA LYS A 109 -1.44 6.75 -2.30
C LYS A 109 -2.49 7.71 -1.72
N SER A 110 -2.33 8.13 -0.47
CA SER A 110 -3.18 9.15 0.15
C SER A 110 -3.03 10.52 -0.52
N PHE A 111 -1.83 10.93 -0.91
CA PHE A 111 -1.61 12.12 -1.74
C PHE A 111 -2.22 11.98 -3.15
N GLU A 112 -2.20 10.80 -3.76
CA GLU A 112 -2.93 10.56 -5.02
C GLU A 112 -4.44 10.77 -4.85
N MET A 113 -5.01 10.38 -3.71
CA MET A 113 -6.43 10.64 -3.40
C MET A 113 -6.73 12.13 -3.21
N VAL A 114 -5.80 12.89 -2.64
CA VAL A 114 -5.86 14.37 -2.59
C VAL A 114 -5.90 14.95 -4.00
N GLY A 115 -4.99 14.52 -4.88
CA GLY A 115 -4.95 14.97 -6.28
C GLY A 115 -6.23 14.62 -7.08
N LYS A 116 -7.02 13.66 -6.59
CA LYS A 116 -8.34 13.29 -7.11
C LYS A 116 -9.50 14.05 -6.44
N GLY A 117 -9.20 15.13 -5.71
CA GLY A 117 -10.20 16.00 -5.07
C GLY A 117 -10.76 15.50 -3.73
N GLN A 118 -10.11 14.53 -3.07
CA GLN A 118 -10.59 14.00 -1.77
C GLN A 118 -9.96 14.70 -0.54
N GLU A 119 -9.62 15.98 -0.64
CA GLU A 119 -8.98 16.79 0.41
C GLU A 119 -9.73 16.78 1.77
N THR A 120 -11.05 16.63 1.74
CA THR A 120 -11.89 16.56 2.95
C THR A 120 -11.67 15.28 3.75
N LYS A 121 -11.24 14.20 3.10
CA LYS A 121 -10.95 12.90 3.72
C LYS A 121 -9.45 12.71 3.99
N TYR A 122 -8.62 13.31 3.15
CA TYR A 122 -7.16 13.16 3.17
C TYR A 122 -6.54 14.54 3.39
N HIS A 123 -6.30 14.92 4.64
CA HIS A 123 -5.87 16.28 5.00
C HIS A 123 -4.42 16.57 4.54
N PRO A 124 -4.18 17.35 3.48
CA PRO A 124 -2.87 17.41 2.82
C PRO A 124 -1.76 17.94 3.72
N ASN A 125 -2.05 18.95 4.54
CA ASN A 125 -1.07 19.54 5.47
C ASN A 125 -0.60 18.53 6.52
N PHE A 126 -1.51 17.71 7.03
CA PHE A 126 -1.17 16.65 7.98
C PHE A 126 -0.35 15.55 7.30
N LEU A 127 -0.71 15.15 6.08
CA LEU A 127 0.06 14.19 5.31
C LEU A 127 1.49 14.69 5.03
N LEU A 128 1.67 15.98 4.74
CA LEU A 128 2.98 16.60 4.53
C LEU A 128 3.83 16.59 5.81
N GLN A 129 3.22 16.87 6.97
CA GLN A 129 3.91 16.77 8.26
C GLN A 129 4.38 15.34 8.53
N VAL A 130 3.49 14.35 8.38
CA VAL A 130 3.82 12.94 8.55
C VAL A 130 4.90 12.49 7.55
N HIS A 131 4.84 12.96 6.31
CA HIS A 131 5.87 12.70 5.31
C HIS A 131 7.24 13.22 5.76
N GLY A 132 7.30 14.48 6.23
CA GLY A 132 8.53 15.06 6.75
C GLY A 132 9.12 14.27 7.92
N LEU A 133 8.28 13.79 8.84
CA LEU A 133 8.70 12.94 9.95
C LEU A 133 9.26 11.60 9.47
N LEU A 134 8.59 10.96 8.50
CA LEU A 134 9.05 9.69 7.93
C LEU A 134 10.40 9.82 7.22
N ILE A 135 10.60 10.90 6.44
CA ILE A 135 11.91 11.18 5.82
C ILE A 135 12.97 11.45 6.88
N SER A 136 12.62 12.13 7.97
CA SER A 136 13.56 12.39 9.07
C SER A 136 13.96 11.10 9.80
N ALA A 137 13.04 10.14 9.94
CA ALA A 137 13.28 8.87 10.61
C ALA A 137 14.00 7.83 9.72
N ALA A 138 13.57 7.66 8.47
CA ALA A 138 14.05 6.61 7.56
C ALA A 138 15.11 7.10 6.56
N GLY A 139 15.32 8.41 6.48
CA GLY A 139 16.16 9.07 5.48
C GLY A 139 15.53 9.13 4.09
N VAL A 140 16.09 9.99 3.23
CA VAL A 140 15.62 10.19 1.85
C VAL A 140 15.68 8.92 0.99
N SER A 141 16.50 7.94 1.38
CA SER A 141 16.65 6.66 0.66
C SER A 141 15.33 5.89 0.53
N ILE A 142 14.37 6.11 1.43
CA ILE A 142 13.04 5.49 1.38
C ILE A 142 12.30 5.79 0.07
N ILE A 143 12.51 7.00 -0.49
CA ILE A 143 11.91 7.42 -1.76
C ILE A 143 12.43 6.54 -2.90
N LEU A 144 13.74 6.31 -2.94
CA LEU A 144 14.38 5.44 -3.94
C LEU A 144 13.95 3.98 -3.76
N LYS A 145 13.89 3.50 -2.52
CA LYS A 145 13.44 2.13 -2.20
C LYS A 145 11.99 1.90 -2.61
N ALA A 146 11.11 2.89 -2.43
CA ALA A 146 9.70 2.81 -2.79
C ALA A 146 9.52 2.86 -4.33
N THR A 147 10.09 3.87 -4.99
CA THR A 147 10.00 4.05 -6.44
C THR A 147 10.64 2.89 -7.23
N GLY A 148 11.68 2.26 -6.69
CA GLY A 148 12.31 1.08 -7.27
C GLY A 148 11.48 -0.21 -7.19
N ARG A 149 10.34 -0.22 -6.49
CA ARG A 149 9.49 -1.42 -6.38
C ARG A 149 8.81 -1.71 -7.70
N LYS A 150 8.82 -3.00 -8.08
CA LYS A 150 8.10 -3.49 -9.27
C LYS A 150 6.58 -3.29 -9.17
N PHE A 151 6.02 -3.39 -7.96
CA PHE A 151 4.60 -3.20 -7.68
C PHE A 151 4.45 -2.13 -6.60
N SER A 152 3.57 -1.15 -6.84
CA SER A 152 3.32 0.00 -5.99
C SER A 152 1.81 0.23 -5.87
N LEU A 153 1.38 0.87 -4.78
CA LEU A 153 -0.02 1.30 -4.63
C LEU A 153 -0.34 2.53 -5.48
N VAL A 154 0.67 3.37 -5.72
CA VAL A 154 0.52 4.61 -6.49
C VAL A 154 0.41 4.25 -7.96
N THR A 155 -0.57 4.85 -8.62
CA THR A 155 -0.73 4.70 -10.07
C THR A 155 0.48 5.34 -10.74
N ARG A 156 1.28 4.56 -11.47
CA ARG A 156 2.41 5.11 -12.24
C ARG A 156 1.87 6.01 -13.33
N THR A 157 2.42 7.22 -13.44
CA THR A 157 2.13 8.14 -14.54
C THR A 157 2.88 7.72 -15.80
N ASP A 158 2.67 6.48 -16.26
CA ASP A 158 3.28 5.99 -17.50
C ASP A 158 2.49 6.51 -18.74
N ASN A 159 1.34 7.16 -18.54
CA ASN A 159 0.45 7.66 -19.60
C ASN A 159 0.70 9.12 -20.02
N GLY A 160 1.72 9.80 -19.46
CA GLY A 160 1.95 11.23 -19.74
C GLY A 160 2.60 11.55 -21.10
N LEU A 161 3.12 10.56 -21.83
CA LEU A 161 3.78 10.78 -23.14
C LEU A 161 2.98 10.24 -24.33
N SER A 162 2.04 9.32 -24.13
CA SER A 162 1.23 8.78 -25.23
C SER A 162 0.04 9.66 -25.58
N GLU A 163 -0.53 10.39 -24.61
CA GLU A 163 -1.69 11.27 -24.86
C GLU A 163 -1.31 12.67 -25.37
N LEU A 164 -0.07 13.12 -25.15
CA LEU A 164 0.46 14.37 -25.73
C LEU A 164 0.98 14.21 -27.17
N ALA A 165 1.11 12.97 -27.66
CA ALA A 165 1.52 12.69 -29.05
C ALA A 165 0.32 12.59 -30.02
N ALA A 166 -0.91 12.82 -29.54
CA ALA A 166 -2.14 12.74 -30.31
C ALA A 166 -2.80 14.11 -30.60
N PHE A 167 -2.08 15.21 -30.36
CA PHE A 167 -2.49 16.56 -30.75
C PHE A 167 -1.52 17.18 -31.75
#